data_AF-A0A1B0GUX5-F1
#
_entry.id   AF-A0A1B0GUX5-F1
#
_cell.length_a   1.000
_cell.length_b   1.000
_cell.length_c   1.000
_cell.angle_alpha   90.00
_cell.angle_beta   90.00
_cell.angle_gamma   90.00
#
_symmetry.space_group_name_H-M   'P 1'
#
loop_
_entity.id
_entity.type
_entity.pdbx_description
1 polymer ?
#
loop_
_entity_poly.entity_id
_entity_poly.type
_entity_poly.pdbx_seq_one_letter_code
_entity_poly.pdbx_strand_id
1 'polypeptide(L)'
;MGNRGMEDLIPLVNRLQDAFSAIGQNADLDLPQIAVVGGQSAGKSSVLENFVGRDFLPRGSGIVTRRPLVLQLVNATTEYAEFLHCKGKKFTDFEEVRLEIEAETDRVTGTNKGISPVPINLRVYSPHVLNLTLVDLPGMTKVPVGDQPPDIEFQIRDMLMQFVTKENCLILAVSPANSDLANSDALKVAKEVDPQGQRTIGVITKLDLMDEGTDARDVLENKLLPLRRGYIGVVNRSQKDIDGKKDITAALAAERKFFLSHPSYRHLADRMGTPYLQKVLNQMEFCSCHPGWSAMVRSQLTATSASWIQGILLPQPPSN
;
A
#
# COMPACT_ATOMS: atom_id res chain seq x y z
N MET A 1 -17.88 -21.95 -4.99
CA MET A 1 -16.81 -22.89 -4.60
C MET A 1 -15.61 -22.05 -4.23
N GLY A 2 -15.51 -21.65 -2.96
CA GLY A 2 -14.65 -20.53 -2.52
C GLY A 2 -13.31 -20.99 -1.96
N ASN A 3 -12.26 -20.27 -2.37
CA ASN A 3 -10.90 -20.03 -1.89
C ASN A 3 -10.41 -20.57 -0.52
N ARG A 4 -10.89 -21.71 0.00
CA ARG A 4 -10.48 -22.25 1.32
C ARG A 4 -8.97 -22.50 1.44
N GLY A 5 -8.30 -22.95 0.38
CA GLY A 5 -6.85 -23.19 0.42
C GLY A 5 -5.99 -21.91 0.44
N MET A 6 -6.59 -20.74 0.17
CA MET A 6 -5.87 -19.45 0.10
C MET A 6 -6.09 -18.57 1.33
N GLU A 7 -7.17 -18.78 2.10
CA GLU A 7 -7.35 -18.17 3.42
C GLU A 7 -6.23 -18.58 4.40
N ASP A 8 -5.68 -19.79 4.24
CA ASP A 8 -4.53 -20.29 5.00
C ASP A 8 -3.17 -19.76 4.51
N LEU A 9 -3.11 -19.24 3.29
CA LEU A 9 -1.86 -18.82 2.65
C LEU A 9 -1.39 -17.45 3.14
N ILE A 10 -2.31 -16.52 3.39
CA ILE A 10 -1.99 -15.16 3.83
C ILE A 10 -1.36 -15.16 5.23
N PRO A 11 -1.88 -15.90 6.24
CA PRO A 11 -1.19 -16.06 7.52
C PRO A 11 0.22 -16.68 7.41
N LEU A 12 0.47 -17.50 6.39
CA LEU A 12 1.80 -18.05 6.12
C LEU A 12 2.73 -17.00 5.50
N VAL A 13 2.24 -16.24 4.50
CA VAL A 13 2.97 -15.11 3.90
C VAL A 13 3.36 -14.09 4.97
N ASN A 14 2.42 -13.73 5.85
CA ASN A 14 2.66 -12.76 6.92
C ASN A 14 3.76 -13.26 7.86
N ARG A 15 3.69 -14.53 8.31
CA ARG A 15 4.73 -15.13 9.16
C ARG A 15 6.11 -15.15 8.51
N LEU A 16 6.17 -15.40 7.20
CA LEU A 16 7.43 -15.34 6.45
C LEU A 16 7.96 -13.90 6.41
N GLN A 17 7.12 -12.93 6.04
CA GLN A 17 7.50 -11.51 6.04
C GLN A 17 8.06 -11.06 7.38
N ASP A 18 7.47 -11.50 8.50
CA ASP A 18 7.95 -11.16 9.84
C ASP A 18 9.34 -11.72 10.14
N ALA A 19 9.55 -13.00 9.80
CA ALA A 19 10.82 -13.68 10.02
C ALA A 19 11.94 -12.96 9.28
N PHE A 20 11.70 -12.55 8.03
CA PHE A 20 12.69 -11.84 7.22
C PHE A 20 12.85 -10.36 7.61
N SER A 21 11.76 -9.71 8.02
CA SER A 21 11.78 -8.36 8.57
C SER A 21 12.64 -8.28 9.83
N ALA A 22 12.52 -9.27 10.72
CA ALA A 22 13.30 -9.35 11.95
C ALA A 22 14.82 -9.50 11.70
N ILE A 23 15.20 -10.01 10.52
CA ILE A 23 16.59 -10.18 10.10
C ILE A 23 17.06 -9.00 9.21
N GLY A 24 16.17 -8.07 8.86
CA GLY A 24 16.47 -6.94 7.98
C GLY A 24 16.58 -7.30 6.49
N GLN A 25 16.11 -8.49 6.09
CA GLN A 25 16.20 -9.02 4.71
C GLN A 25 14.86 -9.02 3.96
N ASN A 26 14.07 -7.95 4.07
CA ASN A 26 12.83 -7.83 3.28
C ASN A 26 13.09 -7.68 1.77
N ALA A 27 14.30 -7.27 1.39
CA ALA A 27 14.65 -7.04 -0.01
C ALA A 27 14.78 -8.33 -0.84
N ASP A 28 15.09 -9.48 -0.22
CA ASP A 28 15.47 -10.68 -0.99
C ASP A 28 14.35 -11.69 -1.23
N LEU A 29 13.16 -11.50 -0.62
CA LEU A 29 12.01 -12.36 -0.91
C LEU A 29 10.99 -11.71 -1.83
N ASP A 30 10.61 -12.49 -2.83
CA ASP A 30 9.60 -12.16 -3.82
C ASP A 30 8.21 -12.62 -3.34
N LEU A 31 7.80 -12.14 -2.17
CA LEU A 31 6.45 -12.40 -1.64
C LEU A 31 5.43 -11.49 -2.35
N PRO A 32 4.22 -12.01 -2.64
CA PRO A 32 3.12 -11.20 -3.17
C PRO A 32 2.87 -10.02 -2.24
N GLN A 33 2.96 -8.81 -2.78
CA GLN A 33 2.75 -7.57 -2.05
C GLN A 33 2.27 -6.48 -3.02
N ILE A 34 1.60 -5.46 -2.48
CA ILE A 34 1.13 -4.31 -3.25
C ILE A 34 1.96 -3.10 -2.86
N ALA A 35 2.88 -2.66 -3.72
CA ALA A 35 3.64 -1.44 -3.51
C ALA A 35 2.86 -0.22 -4.00
N VAL A 36 2.63 0.75 -3.11
CA VAL A 36 1.95 1.99 -3.45
C VAL A 36 2.99 3.04 -3.88
N VAL A 37 2.96 3.41 -5.15
CA VAL A 37 3.89 4.38 -5.73
C VAL A 37 3.18 5.62 -6.23
N GLY A 38 3.85 6.76 -6.08
CA GLY A 38 3.40 8.03 -6.63
C GLY A 38 4.07 9.22 -5.97
N GLY A 39 3.94 10.38 -6.61
CA GLY A 39 4.53 11.62 -6.15
C GLY A 39 4.11 12.00 -4.73
N GLN A 40 4.85 12.91 -4.13
CA GLN A 40 4.45 13.53 -2.86
C GLN A 40 3.04 14.10 -2.98
N SER A 41 2.21 13.90 -1.96
CA SER A 41 0.82 14.40 -1.91
C SER A 41 -0.12 13.85 -2.98
N ALA A 42 0.24 12.78 -3.71
CA ALA A 42 -0.65 12.10 -4.66
C ALA A 42 -1.88 11.43 -3.99
N GLY A 43 -1.92 11.33 -2.66
CA GLY A 43 -3.03 10.73 -1.92
C GLY A 43 -2.84 9.27 -1.53
N LYS A 44 -1.60 8.74 -1.57
CA LYS A 44 -1.23 7.36 -1.18
C LYS A 44 -1.76 6.98 0.20
N SER A 45 -1.37 7.74 1.23
CA SER A 45 -1.79 7.48 2.61
C SER A 45 -3.31 7.54 2.79
N SER A 46 -4.00 8.46 2.12
CA SER A 46 -5.47 8.51 2.15
C SER A 46 -6.12 7.27 1.53
N VAL A 47 -5.55 6.68 0.48
CA VAL A 47 -6.05 5.42 -0.10
C VAL A 47 -5.89 4.28 0.90
N LEU A 48 -4.74 4.20 1.58
CA LEU A 48 -4.47 3.17 2.59
C LEU A 48 -5.38 3.29 3.82
N GLU A 49 -5.60 4.50 4.32
CA GLU A 49 -6.50 4.74 5.46
C GLU A 49 -7.95 4.43 5.12
N ASN A 50 -8.39 4.72 3.90
CA ASN A 50 -9.72 4.29 3.46
C ASN A 50 -9.85 2.75 3.44
N PHE A 51 -8.75 2.02 3.25
CA PHE A 51 -8.80 0.56 3.30
C PHE A 51 -8.97 0.02 4.71
N VAL A 52 -8.36 0.69 5.69
CA VAL A 52 -8.47 0.32 7.10
C VAL A 52 -9.76 0.84 7.72
N GLY A 53 -10.28 1.97 7.25
CA GLY A 53 -11.43 2.64 7.86
C GLY A 53 -11.05 3.44 9.12
N ARG A 54 -9.76 3.77 9.30
CA ARG A 54 -9.23 4.54 10.43
C ARG A 54 -8.16 5.52 9.96
N ASP A 55 -8.02 6.63 10.68
CA ASP A 55 -6.88 7.54 10.56
C ASP A 55 -5.74 7.01 11.43
N PHE A 56 -4.59 6.73 10.82
CA PHE A 56 -3.44 6.15 11.52
C PHE A 56 -2.11 6.45 10.85
N LEU A 57 -2.12 6.94 9.60
CA LEU A 57 -0.90 7.32 8.92
C LEU A 57 -0.55 8.76 9.30
N PRO A 58 0.74 9.07 9.47
CA PRO A 58 1.17 10.43 9.73
C PRO A 58 0.73 11.36 8.60
N ARG A 59 0.34 12.59 8.95
CA ARG A 59 -0.10 13.64 8.00
C ARG A 59 0.60 14.94 8.32
N GLY A 60 0.99 15.69 7.27
CA GLY A 60 1.68 16.97 7.44
C GLY A 60 2.20 17.56 6.15
N SER A 61 2.72 18.78 6.23
CA SER A 61 3.42 19.44 5.13
C SER A 61 4.85 18.90 4.99
N GLY A 62 5.29 18.62 3.76
CA GLY A 62 6.62 18.06 3.48
C GLY A 62 6.61 16.54 3.28
N ILE A 63 7.78 15.90 3.35
CA ILE A 63 7.88 14.43 3.25
C ILE A 63 7.48 13.84 4.59
N VAL A 64 6.28 13.29 4.63
CA VAL A 64 5.70 12.70 5.84
C VAL A 64 6.15 11.24 5.98
N THR A 65 5.91 10.42 4.95
CA THR A 65 6.41 9.05 4.87
C THR A 65 7.90 9.07 4.49
N ARG A 66 8.79 8.85 5.47
CA ARG A 66 10.26 8.82 5.29
C ARG A 66 10.88 7.42 5.35
N ARG A 67 10.06 6.42 5.67
CA ARG A 67 10.41 5.00 5.72
C ARG A 67 9.30 4.20 5.04
N PRO A 68 9.61 3.06 4.40
CA PRO A 68 8.59 2.14 3.94
C PRO A 68 7.71 1.67 5.11
N LEU A 69 6.41 1.62 4.93
CA LEU A 69 5.48 1.01 5.89
C LEU A 69 4.89 -0.24 5.25
N VAL A 70 5.26 -1.40 5.77
CA VAL A 70 4.64 -2.68 5.41
C VAL A 70 3.41 -2.84 6.29
N LEU A 71 2.25 -2.60 5.70
CA LEU A 71 0.93 -2.68 6.30
C LEU A 71 0.28 -4.01 5.94
N GLN A 72 0.17 -4.89 6.94
CA GLN A 72 -0.51 -6.17 6.83
C GLN A 72 -1.92 -6.04 7.42
N LEU A 73 -2.93 -6.12 6.57
CA LEU A 73 -4.33 -6.14 6.98
C LEU A 73 -4.75 -7.60 7.19
N VAL A 74 -5.34 -7.88 8.35
CA VAL A 74 -5.78 -9.21 8.74
C VAL A 74 -7.24 -9.13 9.18
N ASN A 75 -8.11 -9.85 8.49
CA ASN A 75 -9.49 -10.01 8.90
C ASN A 75 -9.54 -10.79 10.20
N ALA A 76 -10.08 -10.17 11.24
CA ALA A 76 -10.20 -10.76 12.57
C ALA A 76 -11.45 -10.25 13.27
N THR A 77 -11.91 -10.97 14.28
CA THR A 77 -13.11 -10.59 15.06
C THR A 77 -12.91 -9.33 15.90
N THR A 78 -11.67 -9.06 16.31
CA THR A 78 -11.29 -7.93 17.17
C THR A 78 -10.43 -6.93 16.41
N GLU A 79 -10.71 -5.64 16.61
CA GLU A 79 -9.93 -4.56 16.01
C GLU A 79 -8.77 -4.13 16.91
N TYR A 80 -7.53 -4.27 16.43
CA TYR A 80 -6.32 -3.80 17.08
C TYR A 80 -5.14 -3.78 16.11
N ALA A 81 -4.06 -3.09 16.46
CA ALA A 81 -2.82 -3.08 15.70
C ALA A 81 -1.62 -3.58 16.51
N GLU A 82 -0.62 -4.15 15.83
CA GLU A 82 0.63 -4.62 16.41
C GLU A 82 1.81 -4.20 15.53
N PHE A 83 2.86 -3.68 16.16
CA PHE A 83 4.12 -3.40 15.49
C PHE A 83 5.12 -4.52 15.75
N LEU A 84 5.90 -4.88 14.73
CA LEU A 84 6.94 -5.90 14.87
C LEU A 84 8.02 -5.50 15.89
N HIS A 85 8.33 -4.20 16.00
CA HIS A 85 9.32 -3.68 16.94
C HIS A 85 8.76 -3.50 18.37
N CYS A 86 7.44 -3.47 18.55
CA CYS A 86 6.76 -3.39 19.86
C CYS A 86 6.14 -4.74 20.26
N LYS A 87 6.97 -5.78 20.40
CA LYS A 87 6.51 -7.15 20.69
C LYS A 87 5.60 -7.21 21.93
N GLY A 88 4.40 -7.76 21.76
CA GLY A 88 3.44 -7.99 22.84
C GLY A 88 2.55 -6.79 23.19
N LYS A 89 2.74 -5.62 22.57
CA LYS A 89 1.85 -4.46 22.74
C LYS A 89 0.78 -4.46 21.66
N LYS A 90 -0.49 -4.48 22.09
CA LYS A 90 -1.65 -4.29 21.22
C LYS A 90 -2.13 -2.85 21.32
N PHE A 91 -2.25 -2.19 20.18
CA PHE A 91 -2.74 -0.83 20.06
C PHE A 91 -4.22 -0.87 19.67
N THR A 92 -5.09 -0.32 20.50
CA THR A 92 -6.53 -0.19 20.19
C THR A 92 -6.91 1.23 19.79
N ASP A 93 -6.07 2.21 20.15
CA ASP A 93 -6.21 3.59 19.71
C ASP A 93 -5.30 3.82 18.49
N PHE A 94 -5.89 4.18 17.36
CA PHE A 94 -5.16 4.43 16.12
C PHE A 94 -4.42 5.77 16.12
N GLU A 95 -4.73 6.70 17.03
CA GLU A 95 -3.86 7.86 17.27
C GLU A 95 -2.53 7.44 17.91
N GLU A 96 -2.53 6.45 18.80
CA GLU A 96 -1.28 5.88 19.32
C GLU A 96 -0.49 5.16 18.22
N VAL A 97 -1.18 4.48 17.29
CA VAL A 97 -0.53 3.88 16.11
C VAL A 97 0.16 4.95 15.27
N ARG A 98 -0.51 6.08 15.01
CA ARG A 98 0.07 7.20 14.26
C ARG A 98 1.30 7.77 14.95
N LEU A 99 1.20 8.03 16.26
CA LEU A 99 2.30 8.57 17.07
C LEU A 99 3.49 7.60 17.13
N GLU A 100 3.23 6.29 17.19
CA GLU A 100 4.28 5.27 17.15
C GLU A 100 5.00 5.25 15.80
N ILE A 101 4.29 5.39 14.67
CA ILE A 101 4.93 5.48 13.34
C ILE A 101 5.82 6.71 13.25
N GLU A 102 5.36 7.86 13.76
CA GLU A 102 6.14 9.10 13.80
C GLU A 102 7.40 8.93 14.67
N ALA A 103 7.24 8.43 15.89
CA ALA A 103 8.33 8.22 16.83
C ALA A 103 9.38 7.24 16.28
N GLU A 104 8.94 6.12 15.71
CA GLU A 104 9.83 5.12 15.13
C GLU A 104 10.53 5.63 13.85
N THR A 105 9.88 6.52 13.10
CA THR A 105 10.51 7.21 11.97
C THR A 105 11.60 8.16 12.46
N ASP A 106 11.29 9.05 13.40
CA ASP A 106 12.23 10.01 13.96
C ASP A 106 13.42 9.34 14.64
N ARG A 107 13.20 8.21 15.32
CA ARG A 107 14.27 7.42 15.96
C ARG A 107 15.35 6.97 14.97
N VAL A 108 14.97 6.64 13.74
CA VAL A 108 15.88 6.10 12.72
C VAL A 108 16.41 7.17 11.78
N THR A 109 15.55 8.08 11.32
CA THR A 109 15.93 9.10 10.33
C THR A 109 16.37 10.43 10.95
N GLY A 110 16.22 10.57 12.27
CA GLY A 110 16.34 11.84 12.97
C GLY A 110 15.24 12.84 12.57
N THR A 111 15.38 14.06 13.06
CA THR A 111 14.48 15.19 12.76
C THR A 111 14.85 15.95 11.48
N ASN A 112 16.01 15.64 10.88
CA ASN A 112 16.58 16.37 9.73
C ASN A 112 15.98 15.93 8.38
N LYS A 113 14.75 15.42 8.37
CA LYS A 113 14.02 15.00 7.15
C LYS A 113 14.73 13.95 6.27
N GLY A 114 15.69 13.21 6.82
CA GLY A 114 16.33 12.08 6.14
C GLY A 114 15.32 10.96 5.85
N ILE A 115 15.69 10.04 4.95
CA ILE A 115 14.91 8.83 4.65
C ILE A 115 15.70 7.58 5.03
N SER A 116 15.01 6.46 5.23
CA SER A 116 15.66 5.18 5.47
C SER A 116 14.89 4.06 4.78
N PRO A 117 15.58 3.12 4.09
CA PRO A 117 14.94 1.99 3.44
C PRO A 117 14.45 0.92 4.44
N VAL A 118 14.80 1.05 5.73
CA VAL A 118 14.40 0.08 6.77
C VAL A 118 12.90 0.20 7.04
N PRO A 119 12.10 -0.83 6.72
CA PRO A 119 10.65 -0.75 6.83
C PRO A 119 10.17 -0.70 8.29
N ILE A 120 9.01 -0.11 8.50
CA ILE A 120 8.18 -0.27 9.70
C ILE A 120 7.14 -1.35 9.36
N ASN A 121 7.03 -2.38 10.18
CA ASN A 121 6.06 -3.46 9.96
C ASN A 121 4.89 -3.30 10.94
N LEU A 122 3.71 -3.08 10.38
CA LEU A 122 2.47 -2.83 11.10
C LEU A 122 1.42 -3.86 10.66
N ARG A 123 0.86 -4.59 11.62
CA ARG A 123 -0.34 -5.41 11.41
C ARG A 123 -1.55 -4.70 11.95
N VAL A 124 -2.62 -4.69 11.18
CA VAL A 124 -3.94 -4.24 11.62
C VAL A 124 -4.91 -5.41 11.50
N TYR A 125 -5.43 -5.82 12.63
CA TYR A 125 -6.49 -6.81 12.77
C TYR A 125 -7.82 -6.05 12.79
N SER A 126 -8.80 -6.39 11.95
CA SER A 126 -10.13 -5.76 11.96
C SER A 126 -11.17 -6.63 11.24
N PRO A 127 -12.45 -6.64 11.65
CA PRO A 127 -13.49 -7.39 10.93
C PRO A 127 -13.88 -6.72 9.61
N HIS A 128 -13.46 -5.47 9.40
CA HIS A 128 -13.84 -4.63 8.26
C HIS A 128 -12.82 -4.62 7.12
N VAL A 129 -11.67 -5.27 7.32
CA VAL A 129 -10.59 -5.31 6.32
C VAL A 129 -10.54 -6.65 5.60
N LEU A 130 -9.99 -6.63 4.39
CA LEU A 130 -9.60 -7.84 3.67
C LEU A 130 -8.17 -8.22 4.08
N ASN A 131 -7.84 -9.50 3.94
CA ASN A 131 -6.48 -9.97 4.12
C ASN A 131 -5.62 -9.47 2.95
N LEU A 132 -4.79 -8.45 3.18
CA LEU A 132 -3.99 -7.78 2.14
C LEU A 132 -2.68 -7.28 2.74
N THR A 133 -1.59 -7.35 1.98
CA THR A 133 -0.32 -6.70 2.35
C THR A 133 0.02 -5.55 1.41
N LEU A 134 0.08 -4.35 1.97
CA LEU A 134 0.37 -3.11 1.27
C LEU A 134 1.71 -2.55 1.76
N VAL A 135 2.52 -2.01 0.85
CA VAL A 135 3.75 -1.30 1.18
C VAL A 135 3.57 0.16 0.80
N ASP A 136 3.43 1.04 1.79
CA ASP A 136 3.49 2.48 1.58
C ASP A 136 4.95 2.89 1.41
N LEU A 137 5.25 3.59 0.33
CA LEU A 137 6.59 4.06 0.02
C LEU A 137 6.64 5.59 0.05
N PRO A 138 7.78 6.19 0.45
CA PRO A 138 7.97 7.63 0.36
C PRO A 138 7.58 8.19 -1.01
N GLY A 139 6.89 9.33 -1.01
CA GLY A 139 6.50 9.96 -2.26
C GLY A 139 7.69 10.56 -3.00
N MET A 140 7.76 10.35 -4.32
CA MET A 140 8.82 10.95 -5.14
C MET A 140 8.75 12.48 -5.07
N THR A 141 9.93 13.10 -4.94
CA THR A 141 10.15 14.55 -4.87
C THR A 141 11.27 14.93 -5.82
N LYS A 142 11.12 16.03 -6.55
CA LYS A 142 12.12 16.52 -7.52
C LYS A 142 13.08 17.57 -6.95
N VAL A 143 12.67 18.25 -5.89
CA VAL A 143 13.44 19.34 -5.29
C VAL A 143 13.56 19.08 -3.79
N PRO A 144 14.78 19.03 -3.22
CA PRO A 144 14.98 18.87 -1.79
C PRO A 144 14.44 20.09 -1.03
N VAL A 145 13.86 19.86 0.14
CA VAL A 145 13.33 20.93 1.02
C VAL A 145 13.87 20.82 2.44
N GLY A 146 14.29 21.96 3.01
CA GLY A 146 14.92 22.00 4.35
C GLY A 146 16.27 21.30 4.33
N ASP A 147 16.52 20.42 5.32
CA ASP A 147 17.80 19.73 5.50
C ASP A 147 17.93 18.43 4.67
N GLN A 148 17.07 18.26 3.65
CA GLN A 148 17.12 17.10 2.79
C GLN A 148 18.39 17.11 1.92
N PRO A 149 19.01 15.93 1.72
CA PRO A 149 20.20 15.85 0.90
C PRO A 149 19.86 16.13 -0.58
N PRO A 150 20.80 16.66 -1.38
CA PRO A 150 20.55 17.07 -2.76
C PRO A 150 20.18 15.89 -3.68
N ASP A 151 20.52 14.67 -3.29
CA ASP A 151 20.23 13.41 -3.98
C ASP A 151 18.97 12.70 -3.46
N ILE A 152 18.10 13.38 -2.69
CA ILE A 152 16.89 12.78 -2.09
C ILE A 152 15.97 12.13 -3.12
N GLU A 153 15.87 12.69 -4.33
CA GLU A 153 15.10 12.10 -5.44
C GLU A 153 15.62 10.70 -5.78
N PHE A 154 16.94 10.56 -5.92
CA PHE A 154 17.59 9.29 -6.24
C PHE A 154 17.43 8.29 -5.10
N GLN A 155 17.64 8.71 -3.85
CA GLN A 155 17.49 7.83 -2.69
C GLN A 155 16.05 7.29 -2.55
N ILE A 156 15.05 8.14 -2.76
CA ILE A 156 13.64 7.71 -2.75
C ILE A 156 13.42 6.74 -3.90
N ARG A 157 13.84 7.08 -5.13
CA ARG A 157 13.66 6.21 -6.29
C ARG A 157 14.34 4.84 -6.10
N ASP A 158 15.57 4.80 -5.62
CA ASP A 158 16.31 3.56 -5.38
C ASP A 158 15.60 2.70 -4.32
N MET A 159 15.06 3.32 -3.27
CA MET A 159 14.23 2.63 -2.29
C MET A 159 12.98 2.04 -2.92
N LEU A 160 12.25 2.79 -3.77
CA LEU A 160 11.08 2.28 -4.48
C LEU A 160 11.45 1.07 -5.36
N MET A 161 12.56 1.18 -6.09
CA MET A 161 13.03 0.14 -7.03
C MET A 161 13.32 -1.18 -6.32
N GLN A 162 13.75 -1.18 -5.05
CA GLN A 162 13.93 -2.42 -4.26
C GLN A 162 12.63 -3.21 -4.07
N PHE A 163 11.47 -2.54 -4.13
CA PHE A 163 10.16 -3.19 -4.02
C PHE A 163 9.54 -3.48 -5.38
N VAL A 164 9.55 -2.50 -6.30
CA VAL A 164 8.77 -2.61 -7.56
C VAL A 164 9.44 -3.40 -8.68
N THR A 165 10.74 -3.69 -8.57
CA THR A 165 11.45 -4.55 -9.53
C THR A 165 11.13 -6.03 -9.36
N LYS A 166 10.58 -6.42 -8.21
CA LYS A 166 10.16 -7.79 -7.92
C LYS A 166 8.95 -8.18 -8.76
N GLU A 167 8.98 -9.37 -9.36
CA GLU A 167 7.94 -9.84 -10.30
C GLU A 167 6.60 -10.07 -9.60
N ASN A 168 6.60 -10.55 -8.35
CA ASN A 168 5.36 -10.78 -7.59
C ASN A 168 4.82 -9.50 -6.91
N CYS A 169 5.48 -8.36 -7.10
CA CYS A 169 5.03 -7.08 -6.57
C CYS A 169 4.02 -6.42 -7.52
N LEU A 170 2.77 -6.29 -7.06
CA LEU A 170 1.76 -5.49 -7.73
C LEU A 170 2.06 -4.01 -7.49
N ILE A 171 1.98 -3.20 -8.55
CA ILE A 171 2.27 -1.77 -8.49
C ILE A 171 0.93 -1.02 -8.47
N LEU A 172 0.66 -0.33 -7.37
CA LEU A 172 -0.46 0.60 -7.27
C LEU A 172 0.03 2.01 -7.63
N ALA A 173 -0.15 2.40 -8.89
CA ALA A 173 0.34 3.67 -9.43
C ALA A 173 -0.67 4.80 -9.15
N VAL A 174 -0.45 5.55 -8.08
CA VAL A 174 -1.34 6.61 -7.62
C VAL A 174 -0.98 7.95 -8.26
N SER A 175 -1.91 8.50 -9.04
CA SER A 175 -1.76 9.78 -9.74
C SER A 175 -2.94 10.70 -9.43
N PRO A 176 -2.72 11.98 -9.09
CA PRO A 176 -3.81 12.91 -8.85
C PRO A 176 -4.37 13.45 -10.17
N ALA A 177 -5.70 13.56 -10.26
CA ALA A 177 -6.42 13.97 -11.47
C ALA A 177 -6.24 15.44 -11.83
N ASN A 178 -5.91 16.28 -10.84
CA ASN A 178 -5.64 17.70 -11.03
C ASN A 178 -4.23 17.99 -11.57
N SER A 179 -3.54 16.96 -12.06
CA SER A 179 -2.25 17.07 -12.75
C SER A 179 -2.30 16.24 -14.03
N ASP A 180 -1.57 16.68 -15.06
CA ASP A 180 -1.47 15.92 -16.30
C ASP A 180 -0.85 14.54 -16.04
N LEU A 181 -1.54 13.49 -16.49
CA LEU A 181 -1.12 12.11 -16.34
C LEU A 181 0.23 11.83 -17.01
N ALA A 182 0.58 12.58 -18.06
CA ALA A 182 1.87 12.47 -18.74
C ALA A 182 3.05 12.81 -17.80
N ASN A 183 2.81 13.61 -16.76
CA ASN A 183 3.80 13.98 -15.75
C ASN A 183 3.77 13.08 -14.50
N SER A 184 3.01 11.98 -14.53
CA SER A 184 2.91 11.06 -13.39
C SER A 184 4.22 10.31 -13.16
N ASP A 185 4.89 10.63 -12.06
CA ASP A 185 6.07 9.89 -11.60
C ASP A 185 5.72 8.41 -11.32
N ALA A 186 4.49 8.13 -10.87
CA ALA A 186 4.02 6.77 -10.59
C ALA A 186 4.01 5.91 -11.85
N LEU A 187 3.44 6.43 -12.94
CA LEU A 187 3.33 5.72 -14.21
C LEU A 187 4.67 5.65 -14.94
N LYS A 188 5.55 6.63 -14.76
CA LYS A 188 6.92 6.58 -15.27
C LYS A 188 7.66 5.38 -14.68
N VAL A 189 7.69 5.28 -13.34
CA VAL A 189 8.32 4.14 -12.65
C VAL A 189 7.67 2.83 -13.05
N ALA A 190 6.33 2.77 -13.09
CA ALA A 190 5.62 1.55 -13.49
C ALA A 190 5.97 1.08 -14.91
N LYS A 191 6.07 1.99 -15.89
CA LYS A 191 6.47 1.63 -17.26
C LYS A 191 7.92 1.16 -17.37
N GLU A 192 8.81 1.63 -16.50
CA GLU A 192 10.22 1.21 -16.47
C GLU A 192 10.36 -0.25 -16.01
N VAL A 193 9.55 -0.70 -15.05
CA VAL A 193 9.64 -2.05 -14.45
C VAL A 193 8.55 -3.03 -14.91
N ASP A 194 7.46 -2.52 -15.50
CA ASP A 194 6.34 -3.28 -16.05
C ASP A 194 5.85 -2.64 -17.37
N PRO A 195 6.65 -2.70 -18.45
CA PRO A 195 6.33 -2.02 -19.72
C PRO A 195 5.01 -2.49 -20.36
N GLN A 196 4.60 -3.73 -20.08
CA GLN A 196 3.37 -4.33 -20.59
C GLN A 196 2.16 -4.10 -19.66
N GLY A 197 2.34 -3.42 -18.52
CA GLY A 197 1.30 -3.15 -17.55
C GLY A 197 0.62 -4.39 -16.96
N GLN A 198 1.34 -5.52 -16.87
CA GLN A 198 0.81 -6.81 -16.41
C GLN A 198 0.50 -6.83 -14.92
N ARG A 199 1.21 -6.06 -14.11
CA ARG A 199 1.13 -6.03 -12.64
C ARG A 199 0.90 -4.62 -12.09
N THR A 200 0.68 -3.65 -12.98
CA THR A 200 0.35 -2.26 -12.63
C THR A 200 -1.15 -2.00 -12.65
N ILE A 201 -1.66 -1.36 -11.59
CA ILE A 201 -3.03 -0.84 -11.48
C ILE A 201 -2.94 0.69 -11.32
N GLY A 202 -3.61 1.43 -12.19
CA GLY A 202 -3.68 2.88 -12.09
C GLY A 202 -4.75 3.31 -11.08
N VAL A 203 -4.40 4.21 -10.15
CA VAL A 203 -5.35 4.85 -9.24
C VAL A 203 -5.35 6.34 -9.49
N ILE A 204 -6.52 6.90 -9.79
CA ILE A 204 -6.69 8.32 -10.03
C ILE A 204 -7.38 8.96 -8.83
N THR A 205 -6.66 9.81 -8.10
CA THR A 205 -7.17 10.50 -6.90
C THR A 205 -7.58 11.94 -7.22
N LYS A 206 -8.19 12.65 -6.27
CA LYS A 206 -8.48 14.10 -6.38
C LYS A 206 -9.31 14.50 -7.60
N LEU A 207 -10.21 13.62 -8.06
CA LEU A 207 -11.13 13.89 -9.18
C LEU A 207 -12.10 15.05 -8.88
N ASP A 208 -12.34 15.33 -7.61
CA ASP A 208 -13.13 16.44 -7.09
C ASP A 208 -12.42 17.81 -7.19
N LEU A 209 -11.10 17.81 -7.41
CA LEU A 209 -10.27 19.01 -7.49
C LEU A 209 -9.81 19.32 -8.93
N MET A 210 -10.44 18.72 -9.93
CA MET A 210 -10.18 19.06 -11.34
C MET A 210 -10.77 20.43 -11.67
N ASP A 211 -10.13 21.14 -12.61
CA ASP A 211 -10.59 22.44 -13.06
C ASP A 211 -11.97 22.32 -13.72
N GLU A 212 -12.84 23.29 -13.46
CA GLU A 212 -14.19 23.31 -14.03
C GLU A 212 -14.12 23.31 -15.56
N GLY A 213 -14.87 22.39 -16.19
CA GLY A 213 -14.83 22.17 -17.63
C GLY A 213 -13.81 21.12 -18.09
N THR A 214 -13.03 20.54 -17.19
CA THR A 214 -12.15 19.38 -17.46
C THR A 214 -12.65 18.11 -16.79
N ASP A 215 -12.28 16.96 -17.34
CA ASP A 215 -12.51 15.66 -16.72
C ASP A 215 -11.39 14.66 -17.09
N ALA A 216 -11.29 13.58 -16.33
CA ALA A 216 -10.33 12.49 -16.50
C ALA A 216 -10.98 11.29 -17.21
N ARG A 217 -12.04 11.50 -18.02
CA ARG A 217 -12.81 10.41 -18.61
C ARG A 217 -11.94 9.51 -19.49
N ASP A 218 -11.10 10.07 -20.35
CA ASP A 218 -10.24 9.29 -21.24
C ASP A 218 -9.19 8.48 -20.48
N VAL A 219 -8.78 8.94 -19.29
CA VAL A 219 -7.90 8.20 -18.39
C VAL A 219 -8.65 7.02 -17.78
N LEU A 220 -9.82 7.28 -17.19
CA LEU A 220 -10.64 6.27 -16.51
C LEU A 220 -11.24 5.22 -17.47
N GLU A 221 -11.48 5.60 -18.73
CA GLU A 221 -11.86 4.69 -19.81
C GLU A 221 -10.66 3.94 -20.42
N ASN A 222 -9.45 4.13 -19.87
CA ASN A 222 -8.22 3.46 -20.26
C ASN A 222 -7.79 3.75 -21.72
N LYS A 223 -8.08 4.94 -22.23
CA LYS A 223 -7.78 5.36 -23.60
C LYS A 223 -6.48 6.16 -23.72
N LEU A 224 -6.22 7.07 -22.77
CA LEU A 224 -5.09 8.01 -22.86
C LEU A 224 -3.73 7.29 -22.72
N LEU A 225 -3.57 6.52 -21.66
CA LEU A 225 -2.38 5.71 -21.40
C LEU A 225 -2.83 4.32 -20.96
N PRO A 226 -3.05 3.39 -21.91
CA PRO A 226 -3.64 2.09 -21.59
C PRO A 226 -2.79 1.26 -20.64
N LEU A 227 -3.41 0.75 -19.57
CA LEU A 227 -2.88 -0.28 -18.68
C LEU A 227 -3.71 -1.55 -18.83
N ARG A 228 -3.08 -2.74 -18.75
CA ARG A 228 -3.81 -4.01 -18.88
C ARG A 228 -4.87 -4.19 -17.79
N ARG A 229 -4.62 -3.64 -16.59
CA ARG A 229 -5.55 -3.67 -15.45
C ARG A 229 -6.42 -2.41 -15.33
N GLY A 230 -6.25 -1.45 -16.23
CA GLY A 230 -7.01 -0.21 -16.28
C GLY A 230 -6.75 0.74 -15.11
N TYR A 231 -7.69 1.67 -14.93
CA TYR A 231 -7.66 2.72 -13.92
C TYR A 231 -8.89 2.66 -13.03
N ILE A 232 -8.71 3.02 -11.76
CA ILE A 232 -9.78 3.15 -10.79
C ILE A 232 -9.70 4.55 -10.18
N GLY A 233 -10.76 5.32 -10.33
CA GLY A 233 -10.91 6.63 -9.71
C GLY A 233 -11.34 6.51 -8.26
N VAL A 234 -10.75 7.30 -7.38
CA VAL A 234 -11.13 7.41 -5.96
C VAL A 234 -11.23 8.87 -5.53
N VAL A 235 -12.15 9.16 -4.63
CA VAL A 235 -12.33 10.50 -4.03
C VAL A 235 -12.13 10.38 -2.53
N ASN A 236 -11.03 10.94 -2.05
CA ASN A 236 -10.62 10.88 -0.66
C ASN A 236 -11.10 12.11 0.11
N ARG A 237 -11.01 12.05 1.45
CA ARG A 237 -11.23 13.24 2.30
C ARG A 237 -10.23 14.35 1.93
N SER A 238 -10.74 15.57 1.84
CA SER A 238 -9.93 16.78 1.71
C SER A 238 -9.22 17.12 3.04
N GLN A 239 -8.25 18.04 3.02
CA GLN A 239 -7.62 18.50 4.27
C GLN A 239 -8.66 19.10 5.23
N LYS A 240 -9.61 19.87 4.70
CA LYS A 240 -10.72 20.43 5.50
C LYS A 240 -11.61 19.36 6.12
N ASP A 241 -11.88 18.28 5.39
CA ASP A 241 -12.64 17.14 5.91
C ASP A 241 -11.89 16.44 7.05
N ILE A 242 -10.57 16.32 6.94
CA ILE A 242 -9.70 15.72 7.98
C ILE A 242 -9.66 16.61 9.22
N ASP A 243 -9.43 17.91 9.06
CA ASP A 243 -9.42 18.88 10.17
C ASP A 243 -10.78 18.92 10.88
N GLY A 244 -11.86 18.74 10.11
CA GLY A 244 -13.23 18.59 10.59
C GLY A 244 -13.59 17.19 11.13
N LYS A 245 -12.63 16.26 11.21
CA LYS A 245 -12.82 14.87 11.64
C LYS A 245 -14.00 14.17 10.97
N LYS A 246 -14.18 14.40 9.66
CA LYS A 246 -15.22 13.74 8.87
C LYS A 246 -14.97 12.24 8.85
N ASP A 247 -16.01 11.50 9.22
CA ASP A 247 -15.98 10.04 9.26
C ASP A 247 -15.74 9.43 7.86
N ILE A 248 -15.05 8.28 7.84
CA ILE A 248 -14.73 7.56 6.59
C ILE A 248 -16.00 7.02 5.94
N THR A 249 -17.01 6.59 6.70
CA THR A 249 -18.29 6.15 6.13
C THR A 249 -18.97 7.28 5.36
N ALA A 250 -18.93 8.50 5.91
CA ALA A 250 -19.46 9.69 5.24
C ALA A 250 -18.64 10.04 3.98
N ALA A 251 -17.32 9.84 4.01
CA ALA A 251 -16.47 10.03 2.85
C ALA A 251 -16.79 9.03 1.72
N LEU A 252 -16.97 7.74 2.04
CA LEU A 252 -17.35 6.71 1.07
C LEU A 252 -18.74 6.97 0.46
N ALA A 253 -19.70 7.44 1.26
CA ALA A 253 -21.01 7.84 0.76
C ALA A 253 -20.90 9.04 -0.19
N ALA A 254 -20.07 10.04 0.14
CA ALA A 254 -19.80 11.18 -0.72
C ALA A 254 -19.10 10.78 -2.02
N GLU A 255 -18.12 9.87 -1.96
CA GLU A 255 -17.44 9.30 -3.14
C GLU A 255 -18.43 8.59 -4.06
N ARG A 256 -19.29 7.72 -3.52
CA ARG A 256 -20.32 7.04 -4.33
C ARG A 256 -21.27 8.04 -4.97
N LYS A 257 -21.69 9.05 -4.22
CA LYS A 257 -22.54 10.12 -4.75
C LYS A 257 -21.84 10.88 -5.88
N PHE A 258 -20.56 11.22 -5.73
CA PHE A 258 -19.76 11.91 -6.75
C PHE A 258 -19.80 11.16 -8.08
N PHE A 259 -19.45 9.87 -8.08
CA PHE A 259 -19.44 9.08 -9.32
C PHE A 259 -20.82 8.91 -9.93
N LEU A 260 -21.89 8.79 -9.13
CA LEU A 260 -23.26 8.69 -9.64
C LEU A 260 -23.80 10.02 -10.20
N SER A 261 -23.38 11.15 -9.64
CA SER A 261 -23.85 12.49 -10.06
C SER A 261 -23.04 13.09 -11.22
N HIS A 262 -21.76 12.72 -11.36
CA HIS A 262 -20.88 13.37 -12.33
C HIS A 262 -21.23 12.96 -13.77
N PRO A 263 -21.56 13.90 -14.69
CA PRO A 263 -21.99 13.58 -16.05
C PRO A 263 -21.01 12.69 -16.82
N SER A 264 -19.71 12.97 -16.69
CA SER A 264 -18.64 12.23 -17.40
C SER A 264 -18.30 10.86 -16.79
N TYR A 265 -18.74 10.55 -15.56
CA TYR A 265 -18.33 9.32 -14.85
C TYR A 265 -19.50 8.41 -14.46
N ARG A 266 -20.75 8.88 -14.58
CA ARG A 266 -21.95 8.13 -14.14
C ARG A 266 -22.03 6.72 -14.72
N HIS A 267 -21.68 6.53 -16.00
CA HIS A 267 -21.67 5.21 -16.65
C HIS A 267 -20.52 4.31 -16.18
N LEU A 268 -19.51 4.86 -15.50
CA LEU A 268 -18.38 4.13 -14.93
C LEU A 268 -18.54 3.87 -13.44
N ALA A 269 -19.57 4.42 -12.78
CA ALA A 269 -19.69 4.45 -11.32
C ALA A 269 -19.56 3.08 -10.63
N ASP A 270 -20.00 2.00 -11.28
CA ASP A 270 -19.91 0.63 -10.72
C ASP A 270 -18.50 0.02 -10.76
N ARG A 271 -17.58 0.65 -11.50
CA ARG A 271 -16.16 0.28 -11.61
C ARG A 271 -15.24 1.34 -11.01
N MET A 272 -15.78 2.21 -10.17
CA MET A 272 -15.05 3.31 -9.53
C MET A 272 -15.27 3.30 -8.02
N GLY A 273 -14.43 4.06 -7.32
CA GLY A 273 -14.48 4.23 -5.88
C GLY A 273 -13.61 3.25 -5.10
N THR A 274 -13.36 3.61 -3.85
CA THR A 274 -12.52 2.86 -2.91
C THR A 274 -13.01 1.42 -2.70
N PRO A 275 -14.32 1.12 -2.54
CA PRO A 275 -14.77 -0.26 -2.35
C PRO A 275 -14.50 -1.15 -3.57
N TYR A 276 -14.60 -0.59 -4.79
CA TYR A 276 -14.26 -1.31 -6.01
C TYR A 276 -12.75 -1.55 -6.11
N LEU A 277 -11.94 -0.56 -5.73
CA LEU A 277 -10.48 -0.71 -5.67
C LEU A 277 -10.06 -1.85 -4.73
N GLN A 278 -10.59 -1.89 -3.50
CA GLN A 278 -10.31 -2.97 -2.55
C GLN A 278 -10.68 -4.35 -3.11
N LYS A 279 -11.86 -4.45 -3.74
CA LYS A 279 -12.31 -5.69 -4.38
C LYS A 279 -11.36 -6.15 -5.48
N VAL A 280 -10.90 -5.23 -6.33
CA VAL A 280 -9.96 -5.53 -7.41
C VAL A 280 -8.62 -5.99 -6.83
N LEU A 281 -8.05 -5.26 -5.87
CA LEU A 281 -6.77 -5.63 -5.25
C LEU A 281 -6.83 -7.02 -4.61
N ASN A 282 -7.90 -7.30 -3.87
CA ASN A 282 -8.13 -8.61 -3.27
C ASN A 282 -8.30 -9.72 -4.32
N GLN A 283 -8.96 -9.48 -5.45
CA GLN A 283 -9.02 -10.51 -6.50
C GLN A 283 -7.64 -10.78 -7.12
N MET A 284 -6.76 -9.78 -7.19
CA MET A 284 -5.46 -9.90 -7.83
C MET A 284 -4.40 -10.54 -6.94
N GLU A 285 -4.34 -10.18 -5.65
CA GLU A 285 -3.40 -10.80 -4.71
C GLU A 285 -3.60 -12.32 -4.65
N PHE A 286 -4.85 -12.78 -4.74
CA PHE A 286 -5.21 -14.20 -4.78
C PHE A 286 -4.82 -14.89 -6.10
N CYS A 287 -4.92 -14.20 -7.24
CA CYS A 287 -4.52 -14.75 -8.54
C CYS A 287 -2.99 -14.84 -8.71
N SER A 288 -2.23 -13.91 -8.12
CA SER A 288 -0.77 -13.94 -8.13
C SER A 288 -0.19 -15.10 -7.29
N CYS A 289 -1.00 -15.72 -6.40
CA CYS A 289 -0.59 -16.84 -5.55
C CYS A 289 -0.71 -18.26 -6.19
N HIS A 290 -1.03 -18.38 -7.49
CA HIS A 290 -1.24 -19.67 -8.18
C HIS A 290 0.08 -20.46 -8.43
N PRO A 291 0.01 -21.74 -8.88
CA PRO A 291 0.57 -22.92 -8.19
C PRO A 291 2.10 -22.98 -8.01
N GLY A 292 2.87 -22.13 -8.71
CA GLY A 292 4.33 -22.06 -8.61
C GLY A 292 4.82 -21.45 -7.30
N TRP A 293 3.98 -20.67 -6.59
CA TRP A 293 4.35 -20.04 -5.32
C TRP A 293 4.69 -21.08 -4.23
N SER A 294 3.92 -22.16 -4.14
CA SER A 294 4.21 -23.25 -3.20
C SER A 294 5.57 -23.91 -3.49
N ALA A 295 5.98 -23.99 -4.75
CA ALA A 295 7.27 -24.53 -5.17
C ALA A 295 8.40 -23.51 -4.95
N MET A 296 8.17 -22.22 -5.18
CA MET A 296 9.12 -21.14 -4.94
C MET A 296 9.40 -20.99 -3.44
N VAL A 297 8.37 -20.93 -2.60
CA VAL A 297 8.51 -20.89 -1.14
C VAL A 297 9.21 -22.15 -0.65
N ARG A 298 8.83 -23.35 -1.13
CA ARG A 298 9.58 -24.58 -0.80
C ARG A 298 11.03 -24.51 -1.25
N SER A 299 11.31 -23.99 -2.44
CA SER A 299 12.67 -23.85 -3.01
C SER A 299 13.53 -22.87 -2.20
N GLN A 300 13.00 -21.68 -1.89
CA GLN A 300 13.67 -20.68 -1.05
C GLN A 300 13.82 -21.15 0.39
N LEU A 301 12.81 -21.81 0.96
CA LEU A 301 12.92 -22.47 2.25
C LEU A 301 13.99 -23.56 2.19
N THR A 302 14.07 -24.40 1.15
CA THR A 302 15.16 -25.40 0.99
C THR A 302 16.54 -24.78 0.81
N ALA A 303 16.64 -23.64 0.11
CA ALA A 303 17.89 -22.90 -0.06
C ALA A 303 18.36 -22.22 1.23
N THR A 304 17.42 -21.79 2.09
CA THR A 304 17.73 -21.25 3.44
C THR A 304 17.74 -22.31 4.54
N SER A 305 17.30 -23.56 4.29
CA SER A 305 17.24 -24.65 5.29
C SER A 305 18.41 -25.61 5.27
N ALA A 306 19.63 -25.07 5.21
CA ALA A 306 20.77 -25.82 5.71
C ALA A 306 20.84 -25.83 7.26
N SER A 307 20.05 -25.05 8.02
CA SER A 307 20.11 -25.12 9.49
C SER A 307 18.93 -24.65 10.35
N TRP A 308 17.96 -23.86 9.88
CA TRP A 308 17.07 -23.11 10.80
C TRP A 308 15.59 -23.51 10.86
N ILE A 309 15.04 -24.23 9.87
CA ILE A 309 13.58 -24.47 9.76
C ILE A 309 13.03 -25.51 10.76
N GLN A 310 13.88 -26.39 11.30
CA GLN A 310 13.43 -27.45 12.21
C GLN A 310 12.88 -26.96 13.55
N GLY A 311 13.15 -25.70 13.95
CA GLY A 311 12.69 -25.15 15.23
C GLY A 311 11.33 -24.44 15.22
N ILE A 312 10.85 -23.99 14.05
CA ILE A 312 9.68 -23.09 13.94
C ILE A 312 8.42 -23.81 13.41
N LEU A 313 8.58 -24.92 12.69
CA LEU A 313 7.50 -25.55 11.90
C LEU A 313 6.94 -26.87 12.47
N LEU A 314 7.47 -27.40 13.58
CA LEU A 314 6.94 -28.61 14.22
C LEU A 314 6.30 -28.29 15.58
N PRO A 315 5.10 -28.83 15.89
CA PRO A 315 4.52 -28.72 17.22
C PRO A 315 5.42 -29.44 18.23
N GLN A 316 5.69 -28.76 19.35
CA GLN A 316 6.42 -29.37 20.48
C GLN A 316 5.64 -30.59 20.99
N PRO A 317 6.30 -31.74 21.24
CA PRO A 317 5.62 -32.90 21.81
C PRO A 317 5.10 -32.57 23.21
N PRO A 318 3.99 -33.18 23.64
CA PRO A 318 3.44 -32.94 24.97
C PRO A 318 4.47 -33.36 26.03
N SER A 319 4.72 -32.45 26.98
CA SER A 319 5.48 -32.72 28.19
C SER A 319 4.77 -33.79 29.01
N ASN A 320 5.48 -34.88 29.32
CA ASN A 320 5.05 -35.93 30.26
C ASN A 320 4.65 -35.37 31.63
#